data_AF-A0A7H9AT37-F1
#
_entry.id   AF-A0A7H9AT37-F1
#
_cell.length_a   1.000
_cell.length_b   1.000
_cell.length_c   1.000
_cell.angle_alpha   90.00
_cell.angle_beta   90.00
_cell.angle_gamma   90.00
#
_symmetry.space_group_name_H-M   'P 1'
#
loop_
_entity.id
_entity.type
_entity.pdbx_description
1 polymer ?
#
loop_
_entity_poly.entity_id
_entity_poly.type
_entity_poly.pdbx_seq_one_letter_code
_entity_poly.pdbx_strand_id
1 'polypeptide(L)'
;MSETLYKVLDFSQPIGRHSFGEVMSELAGLSPSHKETTLSEGQLKTLIATIFTYGLHYDEVSEEQRQLLLKAILEDKQPLFNLSHTFARHLMNNLDDTTKAQLEALHNIEYDLKRPLSNEPLVDFVEMELLDQTTSYRKWEYGRFSVAYLTAHFSTQAQWKKVEKTVKEKKPRPEAYLKNFDKELENARYGLDAHEQLLLNLIIKAKLWPSKTTMADYLLAGWIVQQHLLGLSLRSDKLAKSIEIALERTQTINKRRGGPKL
;
A
#
# COMPACT_ATOMS: atom_id res chain seq x y z
N MET A 1 6.29 21.73 -28.28
CA MET A 1 6.55 20.57 -27.38
C MET A 1 5.19 19.97 -27.08
N SER A 2 4.89 18.78 -27.59
CA SER A 2 3.66 18.06 -27.24
C SER A 2 3.76 17.68 -25.77
N GLU A 3 2.83 18.18 -24.95
CA GLU A 3 2.66 17.68 -23.58
C GLU A 3 2.40 16.18 -23.67
N THR A 4 3.36 15.37 -23.25
CA THR A 4 3.14 13.94 -23.04
C THR A 4 2.07 13.84 -21.95
N LEU A 5 0.83 13.59 -22.35
CA LEU A 5 -0.30 13.38 -21.44
C LEU A 5 0.00 12.15 -20.60
N TYR A 6 0.53 12.38 -19.40
CA TYR A 6 0.76 11.33 -18.41
C TYR A 6 -0.59 10.71 -18.02
N LYS A 7 -0.82 9.45 -18.36
CA LYS A 7 -2.03 8.73 -17.97
C LYS A 7 -1.89 8.25 -16.53
N VAL A 8 -2.58 8.95 -15.64
CA VAL A 8 -2.74 8.55 -14.23
C VAL A 8 -3.48 7.22 -14.16
N LEU A 9 -3.06 6.34 -13.24
CA LEU A 9 -3.70 5.05 -12.99
C LEU A 9 -5.18 5.21 -12.64
N ASP A 10 -6.01 4.40 -13.29
CA ASP A 10 -7.40 4.22 -12.92
C ASP A 10 -7.51 3.13 -11.84
N PHE A 11 -7.79 3.55 -10.60
CA PHE A 11 -8.04 2.66 -9.47
C PHE A 11 -9.51 2.23 -9.34
N SER A 12 -10.40 2.66 -10.24
CA SER A 12 -11.83 2.33 -10.20
C SER A 12 -12.16 0.97 -10.80
N GLN A 13 -11.28 0.46 -11.68
CA GLN A 13 -11.48 -0.83 -12.33
C GLN A 13 -11.52 -1.96 -11.29
N PRO A 14 -12.51 -2.87 -11.38
CA PRO A 14 -12.55 -4.04 -10.53
C PRO A 14 -11.26 -4.86 -10.66
N ILE A 15 -10.69 -5.19 -9.51
CA ILE A 15 -9.60 -6.15 -9.39
C ILE A 15 -10.20 -7.34 -8.65
N GLY A 16 -10.27 -8.50 -9.31
CA GLY A 16 -10.72 -9.73 -8.64
C GLY A 16 -9.92 -9.96 -7.35
N ARG A 17 -10.50 -10.61 -6.34
CA ARG A 17 -9.78 -10.96 -5.12
C ARG A 17 -9.49 -12.44 -5.12
N HIS A 18 -8.23 -12.78 -5.36
CA HIS A 18 -7.69 -14.12 -5.11
C HIS A 18 -6.30 -13.90 -4.48
N SER A 19 -6.12 -14.43 -3.28
CA SER A 19 -4.83 -14.61 -2.63
C SER A 19 -4.06 -15.75 -3.28
N PHE A 20 -2.74 -15.78 -3.10
CA PHE A 20 -1.94 -16.88 -3.63
C PHE A 20 -2.35 -18.24 -3.03
N GLY A 21 -2.69 -18.27 -1.74
CA GLY A 21 -3.20 -19.48 -1.08
C GLY A 21 -4.52 -20.00 -1.66
N GLU A 22 -5.44 -19.12 -2.05
CA GLU A 22 -6.67 -19.50 -2.74
C GLU A 22 -6.38 -20.12 -4.12
N VAL A 23 -5.48 -19.52 -4.90
CA VAL A 23 -5.03 -20.08 -6.19
C VAL A 23 -4.45 -21.49 -6.02
N MET A 24 -3.58 -21.68 -5.02
CA MET A 24 -2.99 -22.99 -4.74
C MET A 24 -4.05 -24.02 -4.32
N SER A 25 -5.05 -23.61 -3.55
CA SER A 25 -6.13 -24.47 -3.08
C SER A 25 -7.05 -24.91 -4.23
N GLU A 26 -7.40 -23.98 -5.14
CA GLU A 26 -8.17 -24.27 -6.36
C GLU A 26 -7.46 -25.30 -7.25
N LEU A 27 -6.15 -25.10 -7.46
CA LEU A 27 -5.36 -25.98 -8.32
C LEU A 27 -5.11 -27.36 -7.70
N ALA A 28 -4.95 -27.43 -6.37
CA ALA A 28 -4.82 -28.71 -5.66
C ALA A 28 -6.09 -29.57 -5.73
N GLY A 29 -7.27 -28.95 -5.83
CA GLY A 29 -8.53 -29.65 -6.07
C GLY A 29 -8.67 -30.22 -7.49
N LEU A 30 -7.86 -29.75 -8.44
CA LEU A 30 -7.98 -30.08 -9.87
C LEU A 30 -6.98 -31.14 -10.36
N SER A 31 -5.82 -31.34 -9.71
CA SER A 31 -4.90 -32.42 -10.12
C SER A 31 -3.84 -32.77 -9.05
N PRO A 32 -3.54 -34.06 -8.77
CA PRO A 32 -2.55 -34.46 -7.76
C PRO A 32 -1.08 -34.24 -8.19
N SER A 33 -0.81 -33.97 -9.46
CA SER A 33 0.56 -33.82 -10.00
C SER A 33 0.89 -32.34 -10.25
N HIS A 34 1.16 -31.60 -9.18
CA HIS A 34 1.73 -30.25 -9.25
C HIS A 34 3.15 -30.28 -9.83
N LYS A 35 3.28 -30.25 -11.17
CA LYS A 35 4.55 -29.99 -11.82
C LYS A 35 4.52 -28.80 -12.78
N GLU A 36 3.42 -28.59 -13.48
CA GLU A 36 3.29 -27.53 -14.48
C GLU A 36 1.78 -27.33 -14.74
N THR A 37 1.26 -26.11 -14.58
CA THR A 37 -0.15 -25.81 -14.82
C THR A 37 -0.31 -24.48 -15.54
N THR A 38 -1.12 -24.45 -16.59
CA THR A 38 -1.59 -23.20 -17.21
C THR A 38 -2.56 -22.49 -16.25
N LEU A 39 -2.39 -21.17 -16.10
CA LEU A 39 -3.19 -20.38 -15.16
C LEU A 39 -4.33 -19.64 -15.88
N SER A 40 -5.47 -19.50 -15.21
CA SER A 40 -6.48 -18.53 -15.63
C SER A 40 -5.97 -17.09 -15.47
N GLU A 41 -6.64 -16.11 -16.10
CA GLU A 41 -6.25 -14.69 -16.00
C GLU A 41 -6.20 -14.19 -14.56
N GLY A 42 -7.18 -14.59 -13.74
CA GLY A 42 -7.20 -14.22 -12.33
C GLY A 42 -6.01 -14.80 -11.56
N GLN A 43 -5.67 -16.06 -11.84
CA GLN A 43 -4.59 -16.79 -11.16
C GLN A 43 -3.21 -16.27 -11.59
N LEU A 44 -3.00 -16.01 -12.89
CA LEU A 44 -1.77 -15.41 -13.39
C LEU A 44 -1.54 -14.02 -12.80
N LYS A 45 -2.57 -13.16 -12.79
CA LYS A 45 -2.49 -11.83 -12.16
C LYS A 45 -2.16 -11.93 -10.67
N THR A 46 -2.69 -12.91 -9.95
CA THR A 46 -2.33 -13.12 -8.53
C THR A 46 -0.87 -13.54 -8.37
N LEU A 47 -0.36 -14.44 -9.22
CA LEU A 47 1.05 -14.84 -9.19
C LEU A 47 1.99 -13.66 -9.51
N ILE A 48 1.67 -12.86 -10.53
CA ILE A 48 2.40 -11.63 -10.89
C ILE A 48 2.39 -10.64 -9.72
N ALA A 49 1.23 -10.37 -9.11
CA ALA A 49 1.10 -9.46 -7.98
C ALA A 49 1.90 -9.94 -6.75
N THR A 50 2.02 -11.25 -6.57
CA THR A 50 2.82 -11.86 -5.50
C THR A 50 4.32 -11.63 -5.73
N ILE A 51 4.82 -11.90 -6.94
CA ILE A 51 6.23 -11.66 -7.30
C ILE A 51 6.55 -10.16 -7.25
N PHE A 52 5.64 -9.31 -7.73
CA PHE A 52 5.76 -7.85 -7.61
C PHE A 52 5.88 -7.41 -6.16
N THR A 53 5.03 -7.94 -5.27
CA THR A 53 5.07 -7.60 -3.84
C THR A 53 6.40 -7.99 -3.23
N TYR A 54 6.90 -9.19 -3.55
CA TYR A 54 8.22 -9.62 -3.11
C TYR A 54 9.33 -8.70 -3.63
N GLY A 55 9.36 -8.42 -4.94
CA GLY A 55 10.39 -7.58 -5.56
C GLY A 55 10.38 -6.14 -5.03
N LEU A 56 9.20 -5.56 -4.79
CA LEU A 56 9.07 -4.19 -4.29
C LEU A 56 9.65 -4.01 -2.87
N HIS A 57 9.56 -5.06 -2.04
CA HIS A 57 10.02 -5.07 -0.65
C HIS A 57 11.28 -5.93 -0.44
N TYR A 58 11.95 -6.33 -1.51
CA TYR A 58 13.10 -7.24 -1.48
C TYR A 58 14.24 -6.75 -0.59
N ASP A 59 14.48 -5.44 -0.60
CA ASP A 59 15.54 -4.77 0.17
C ASP A 59 15.08 -4.27 1.55
N GLU A 60 13.84 -4.54 1.96
CA GLU A 60 13.38 -4.22 3.33
C GLU A 60 14.06 -5.10 4.38
N VAL A 61 14.49 -6.31 4.00
CA VAL A 61 15.06 -7.31 4.91
C VAL A 61 16.48 -7.70 4.48
N SER A 62 17.27 -8.24 5.42
CA SER A 62 18.60 -8.76 5.09
C SER A 62 18.52 -9.99 4.17
N GLU A 63 19.62 -10.32 3.50
CA GLU A 63 19.66 -11.43 2.54
C GLU A 63 19.20 -12.75 3.15
N GLU A 64 19.58 -13.02 4.40
CA GLU A 64 19.23 -14.22 5.16
C GLU A 64 17.73 -14.32 5.45
N GLN A 65 17.02 -13.19 5.46
CA GLN A 65 15.60 -13.09 5.77
C GLN A 65 14.71 -13.11 4.51
N ARG A 66 15.27 -12.98 3.31
CA ARG A 66 14.51 -12.89 2.05
C ARG A 66 13.62 -14.10 1.79
N GLN A 67 14.10 -15.30 2.12
CA GLN A 67 13.29 -16.52 2.01
C GLN A 67 12.09 -16.52 2.98
N LEU A 68 12.27 -15.99 4.18
CA LEU A 68 11.18 -15.84 5.15
C LEU A 68 10.18 -14.77 4.71
N LEU A 69 10.66 -13.66 4.13
CA LEU A 69 9.80 -12.63 3.54
C LEU A 69 8.93 -13.21 2.42
N LEU A 70 9.55 -13.91 1.46
CA LEU A 70 8.81 -14.57 0.37
C LEU A 70 7.74 -15.51 0.92
N LYS A 71 8.09 -16.34 1.89
CA LYS A 71 7.15 -17.25 2.55
C LYS A 71 6.00 -16.50 3.22
N ALA A 72 6.28 -15.41 3.93
CA ALA A 72 5.26 -14.60 4.60
C ALA A 72 4.26 -13.97 3.61
N ILE A 73 4.74 -13.56 2.42
CA ILE A 73 3.91 -13.04 1.32
C ILE A 73 3.04 -14.16 0.73
N LEU A 74 3.63 -15.31 0.41
CA LEU A 74 2.91 -16.44 -0.19
C LEU A 74 1.81 -17.00 0.73
N GLU A 75 2.05 -16.99 2.04
CA GLU A 75 1.11 -17.48 3.05
C GLU A 75 0.11 -16.41 3.51
N ASP A 76 0.14 -15.19 2.95
CA ASP A 76 -0.69 -14.03 3.31
C ASP A 76 -0.72 -13.76 4.83
N LYS A 77 0.42 -13.95 5.49
CA LYS A 77 0.51 -13.88 6.96
C LYS A 77 0.55 -12.46 7.52
N GLN A 78 0.73 -11.46 6.66
CA GLN A 78 0.96 -10.08 7.05
C GLN A 78 -0.01 -9.16 6.29
N PRO A 79 -0.98 -8.53 7.00
CA PRO A 79 -2.14 -7.89 6.37
C PRO A 79 -1.80 -6.71 5.47
N LEU A 80 -0.65 -6.05 5.65
CA LEU A 80 -0.30 -4.91 4.80
C LEU A 80 0.36 -5.30 3.49
N PHE A 81 0.84 -6.54 3.27
CA PHE A 81 1.34 -6.94 1.95
C PHE A 81 0.24 -6.93 0.87
N ASN A 82 -1.02 -7.09 1.28
CA ASN A 82 -2.14 -6.92 0.37
C ASN A 82 -2.20 -5.51 -0.25
N LEU A 83 -1.59 -4.49 0.35
CA LEU A 83 -1.45 -3.15 -0.25
C LEU A 83 -0.71 -3.23 -1.59
N SER A 84 0.51 -3.76 -1.59
CA SER A 84 1.34 -3.85 -2.79
C SER A 84 0.77 -4.84 -3.80
N HIS A 85 0.18 -5.94 -3.32
CA HIS A 85 -0.51 -6.90 -4.16
C HIS A 85 -1.71 -6.26 -4.90
N THR A 86 -2.53 -5.49 -4.19
CA THR A 86 -3.69 -4.78 -4.76
C THR A 86 -3.23 -3.71 -5.76
N PHE A 87 -2.16 -2.97 -5.45
CA PHE A 87 -1.59 -1.98 -6.35
C PHE A 87 -1.10 -2.61 -7.67
N ALA A 88 -0.41 -3.76 -7.60
CA ALA A 88 0.05 -4.48 -8.78
C ALA A 88 -1.09 -4.86 -9.72
N ARG A 89 -2.24 -5.26 -9.17
CA ARG A 89 -3.43 -5.57 -9.97
C ARG A 89 -4.00 -4.35 -10.67
N HIS A 90 -3.98 -3.19 -10.00
CA HIS A 90 -4.33 -1.94 -10.65
C HIS A 90 -3.34 -1.55 -11.75
N LEU A 91 -2.03 -1.75 -11.55
CA LEU A 91 -1.04 -1.56 -12.61
C LEU A 91 -1.36 -2.42 -13.83
N MET A 92 -1.64 -3.71 -13.65
CA MET A 92 -1.96 -4.62 -14.74
C MET A 92 -3.24 -4.22 -15.51
N ASN A 93 -4.22 -3.61 -14.84
CA ASN A 93 -5.42 -3.09 -15.52
C ASN A 93 -5.16 -1.80 -16.32
N ASN A 94 -3.98 -1.17 -16.15
CA ASN A 94 -3.62 0.11 -16.74
C ASN A 94 -2.43 0.03 -17.71
N LEU A 95 -2.00 -1.19 -18.07
CA LEU A 95 -0.94 -1.42 -19.05
C LEU A 95 -1.30 -0.82 -20.41
N ASP A 96 -0.29 -0.37 -21.15
CA ASP A 96 -0.47 -0.01 -22.56
C ASP A 96 -0.66 -1.26 -23.42
N ASP A 97 -1.00 -1.06 -24.69
CA ASP A 97 -1.34 -2.18 -25.58
C ASP A 97 -0.14 -3.09 -25.87
N THR A 98 1.09 -2.56 -25.80
CA THR A 98 2.32 -3.36 -25.99
C THR A 98 2.57 -4.25 -24.78
N THR A 99 2.54 -3.69 -23.56
CA THR A 99 2.74 -4.46 -22.33
C THR A 99 1.57 -5.43 -22.07
N LYS A 100 0.34 -5.10 -22.49
CA LYS A 100 -0.78 -6.06 -22.47
C LYS A 100 -0.51 -7.29 -23.33
N ALA A 101 0.01 -7.11 -24.55
CA ALA A 101 0.32 -8.24 -25.42
C ALA A 101 1.41 -9.15 -24.81
N GLN A 102 2.37 -8.56 -24.09
CA GLN A 102 3.35 -9.34 -23.32
C GLN A 102 2.69 -10.13 -22.18
N LEU A 103 1.78 -9.51 -21.42
CA LEU A 103 0.99 -10.20 -20.40
C LEU A 103 0.14 -11.34 -20.99
N GLU A 104 -0.45 -11.13 -22.17
CA GLU A 104 -1.20 -12.16 -22.89
C GLU A 104 -0.31 -13.34 -23.31
N ALA A 105 0.93 -13.08 -23.71
CA ALA A 105 1.88 -14.14 -24.07
C ALA A 105 2.20 -15.06 -22.88
N LEU A 106 2.20 -14.54 -21.66
CA LEU A 106 2.46 -15.31 -20.43
C LEU A 106 1.39 -16.38 -20.17
N HIS A 107 0.15 -16.20 -20.65
CA HIS A 107 -0.92 -17.18 -20.41
C HIS A 107 -0.68 -18.58 -20.97
N ASN A 108 0.15 -18.70 -22.00
CA ASN A 108 0.41 -19.97 -22.68
C ASN A 108 1.62 -20.73 -22.10
N ILE A 109 2.12 -20.29 -20.94
CA ILE A 109 3.29 -20.86 -20.27
C ILE A 109 2.84 -21.69 -19.07
N GLU A 110 3.58 -22.76 -18.79
CA GLU A 110 3.39 -23.55 -17.58
C GLU A 110 4.30 -23.04 -16.45
N TYR A 111 3.77 -23.03 -15.23
CA TYR A 111 4.45 -22.41 -14.09
C TYR A 111 4.80 -23.38 -12.96
N ASP A 112 5.99 -23.23 -12.39
CA ASP A 112 6.36 -23.82 -11.09
C ASP A 112 5.86 -22.92 -9.96
N LEU A 113 4.68 -23.27 -9.43
CA LEU A 113 4.05 -22.52 -8.33
C LEU A 113 4.69 -22.80 -6.97
N LYS A 114 5.50 -23.86 -6.84
CA LYS A 114 6.24 -24.15 -5.59
C LYS A 114 7.47 -23.26 -5.49
N ARG A 115 8.03 -22.86 -6.64
CA ARG A 115 9.14 -21.92 -6.74
C ARG A 115 8.76 -20.76 -7.67
N PRO A 116 7.87 -19.84 -7.23
CA PRO A 116 7.39 -18.74 -8.08
C PRO A 116 8.48 -17.93 -8.78
N LEU A 117 9.64 -17.77 -8.12
CA LEU A 117 10.78 -17.00 -8.62
C LEU A 117 11.64 -17.76 -9.66
N SER A 118 11.42 -19.06 -9.90
CA SER A 118 12.12 -19.78 -10.98
C SER A 118 11.44 -19.64 -12.34
N ASN A 119 10.30 -18.95 -12.41
CA ASN A 119 9.58 -18.70 -13.66
C ASN A 119 10.18 -17.46 -14.35
N GLU A 120 11.33 -17.61 -15.01
CA GLU A 120 12.11 -16.49 -15.58
C GLU A 120 11.26 -15.51 -16.43
N PRO A 121 10.42 -15.94 -17.40
CA PRO A 121 9.62 -15.00 -18.19
C PRO A 121 8.66 -14.14 -17.35
N LEU A 122 8.20 -14.68 -16.23
CA LEU A 122 7.29 -14.01 -15.32
C LEU A 122 8.03 -12.99 -14.44
N VAL A 123 9.21 -13.36 -13.97
CA VAL A 123 10.09 -12.49 -13.18
C VAL A 123 10.54 -11.31 -14.05
N ASP A 124 11.00 -11.58 -15.28
CA ASP A 124 11.42 -10.55 -16.22
C ASP A 124 10.28 -9.55 -16.51
N PHE A 125 9.07 -10.06 -16.76
CA PHE A 125 7.89 -9.20 -16.96
C PHE A 125 7.61 -8.33 -15.71
N VAL A 126 7.65 -8.91 -14.52
CA VAL A 126 7.42 -8.14 -13.28
C VAL A 126 8.48 -7.06 -13.09
N GLU A 127 9.75 -7.38 -13.33
CA GLU A 127 10.86 -6.44 -13.16
C GLU A 127 10.76 -5.28 -14.16
N MET A 128 10.62 -5.59 -15.45
CA MET A 128 10.65 -4.60 -16.53
C MET A 128 9.36 -3.79 -16.61
N GLU A 129 8.21 -4.43 -16.46
CA GLU A 129 6.93 -3.80 -16.80
C GLU A 129 6.18 -3.26 -15.58
N LEU A 130 6.47 -3.76 -14.38
CA LEU A 130 5.78 -3.33 -13.15
C LEU A 130 6.71 -2.63 -12.16
N LEU A 131 7.83 -3.26 -11.79
CA LEU A 131 8.74 -2.71 -10.78
C LEU A 131 9.48 -1.48 -11.28
N ASP A 132 10.02 -1.51 -12.51
CA ASP A 132 10.70 -0.34 -13.09
C ASP A 132 9.77 0.87 -13.11
N GLN A 133 8.54 0.72 -13.61
CA GLN A 133 7.56 1.81 -13.64
C GLN A 133 7.22 2.32 -12.23
N THR A 134 7.02 1.41 -11.27
CA THR A 134 6.66 1.76 -9.88
C THR A 134 7.78 2.49 -9.16
N THR A 135 9.03 2.12 -9.42
CA THR A 135 10.20 2.69 -8.74
C THR A 135 10.76 3.93 -9.44
N SER A 136 10.40 4.14 -10.72
CA SER A 136 10.75 5.32 -11.51
C SER A 136 9.63 6.38 -11.50
N TYR A 137 8.78 6.43 -12.53
CA TYR A 137 7.87 7.53 -12.79
C TYR A 137 6.49 7.39 -12.12
N ARG A 138 6.05 6.16 -11.78
CA ARG A 138 4.78 5.91 -11.06
C ARG A 138 4.94 5.88 -9.54
N LYS A 139 6.13 6.18 -9.00
CA LYS A 139 6.41 6.14 -7.55
C LYS A 139 5.45 6.97 -6.71
N TRP A 140 5.04 8.12 -7.22
CA TRP A 140 4.07 8.98 -6.54
C TRP A 140 2.65 8.36 -6.54
N GLU A 141 2.29 7.59 -7.57
CA GLU A 141 1.00 6.90 -7.65
C GLU A 141 0.94 5.76 -6.65
N TYR A 142 2.04 5.02 -6.48
CA TYR A 142 2.19 4.04 -5.41
C TYR A 142 1.99 4.72 -4.05
N GLY A 143 2.72 5.81 -3.77
CA GLY A 143 2.56 6.54 -2.51
C GLY A 143 1.15 7.09 -2.26
N ARG A 144 0.49 7.62 -3.30
CA ARG A 144 -0.90 8.06 -3.23
C ARG A 144 -1.85 6.91 -2.92
N PHE A 145 -1.65 5.76 -3.58
CA PHE A 145 -2.42 4.55 -3.33
C PHE A 145 -2.20 4.05 -1.90
N SER A 146 -0.95 3.98 -1.44
CA SER A 146 -0.59 3.55 -0.09
C SER A 146 -1.26 4.41 0.98
N VAL A 147 -1.25 5.73 0.82
CA VAL A 147 -1.94 6.64 1.75
C VAL A 147 -3.44 6.36 1.79
N ALA A 148 -4.09 6.17 0.64
CA ALA A 148 -5.51 5.86 0.60
C ALA A 148 -5.83 4.50 1.26
N TYR A 149 -5.03 3.48 0.97
CA TYR A 149 -5.15 2.14 1.55
C TYR A 149 -5.00 2.20 3.08
N LEU A 150 -3.93 2.81 3.58
CA LEU A 150 -3.64 2.89 5.01
C LEU A 150 -4.65 3.78 5.75
N THR A 151 -5.18 4.82 5.12
CA THR A 151 -6.26 5.64 5.69
C THR A 151 -7.51 4.79 5.99
N ALA A 152 -7.86 3.90 5.08
CA ALA A 152 -8.99 2.99 5.26
C ALA A 152 -8.68 1.87 6.26
N HIS A 153 -7.42 1.43 6.33
CA HIS A 153 -6.96 0.37 7.22
C HIS A 153 -6.86 0.81 8.69
N PHE A 154 -6.36 2.02 8.95
CA PHE A 154 -6.03 2.46 10.32
C PHE A 154 -7.18 3.12 11.09
N SER A 155 -8.28 3.50 10.44
CA SER A 155 -9.40 4.15 11.14
C SER A 155 -10.72 3.99 10.41
N THR A 156 -11.81 4.00 11.18
CA THR A 156 -13.17 3.80 10.65
C THR A 156 -13.69 5.00 9.87
N GLN A 157 -14.58 4.74 8.90
CA GLN A 157 -15.25 5.80 8.14
C GLN A 157 -16.04 6.77 9.04
N ALA A 158 -16.62 6.28 10.14
CA ALA A 158 -17.37 7.09 11.09
C ALA A 158 -16.46 8.11 11.80
N GLN A 159 -15.27 7.69 12.22
CA GLN A 159 -14.29 8.56 12.85
C GLN A 159 -13.76 9.62 11.89
N TRP A 160 -13.44 9.23 10.65
CA TRP A 160 -13.04 10.18 9.62
C TRP A 160 -14.11 11.24 9.36
N LYS A 161 -15.38 10.85 9.25
CA LYS A 161 -16.50 11.79 9.08
C LYS A 161 -16.59 12.81 10.23
N LYS A 162 -16.36 12.37 11.47
CA LYS A 162 -16.34 13.25 12.66
C LYS A 162 -15.19 14.26 12.61
N VAL A 163 -13.98 13.80 12.26
CA VAL A 163 -12.79 14.67 12.12
C VAL A 163 -13.00 15.68 11.00
N GLU A 164 -13.42 15.22 9.82
CA GLU A 164 -13.68 16.06 8.65
C GLU A 164 -14.73 17.14 8.94
N LYS A 165 -15.82 16.80 9.63
CA LYS A 165 -16.83 17.76 10.06
C LYS A 165 -16.21 18.86 10.93
N THR A 166 -15.42 18.46 11.93
CA THR A 166 -14.74 19.40 12.84
C THR A 166 -13.77 20.31 12.08
N VAL A 167 -13.00 19.78 11.13
CA VAL A 167 -12.05 20.54 10.31
C VAL A 167 -12.78 21.52 9.38
N LYS A 168 -13.90 21.10 8.78
CA LYS A 168 -14.74 21.97 7.95
C LYS A 168 -15.36 23.13 8.75
N GLU A 169 -15.81 22.86 9.98
CA GLU A 169 -16.40 23.86 10.87
C GLU A 169 -15.35 24.85 11.39
N LYS A 170 -14.21 24.35 11.90
CA LYS A 170 -13.18 25.19 12.53
C LYS A 170 -12.21 25.83 11.54
N LYS A 171 -12.13 25.30 10.31
CA LYS A 171 -11.17 25.71 9.25
C LYS A 171 -9.75 25.97 9.79
N PRO A 172 -9.15 25.03 10.53
CA PRO A 172 -7.81 25.25 11.07
C PRO A 172 -6.79 25.35 9.94
N ARG A 173 -5.71 26.12 10.16
CA ARG A 173 -4.56 26.12 9.26
C ARG A 173 -3.91 24.72 9.28
N PRO A 174 -3.66 24.08 8.12
CA PRO A 174 -3.12 22.72 8.07
C PRO A 174 -1.86 22.53 8.92
N GLU A 175 -0.93 23.48 8.85
CA GLU A 175 0.36 23.43 9.54
C GLU A 175 0.18 23.44 11.07
N ALA A 176 -0.75 24.26 11.56
CA ALA A 176 -1.05 24.33 12.98
C ALA A 176 -1.77 23.08 13.50
N TYR A 177 -2.61 22.47 12.66
CA TYR A 177 -3.27 21.21 13.02
C TYR A 177 -2.28 20.05 13.06
N LEU A 178 -1.48 19.89 12.01
CA LEU A 178 -0.47 18.83 11.92
C LEU A 178 0.54 18.94 13.08
N LYS A 179 1.01 20.15 13.40
CA LYS A 179 1.89 20.37 14.57
C LYS A 179 1.25 19.97 15.90
N ASN A 180 -0.06 20.13 16.07
CA ASN A 180 -0.75 19.68 17.29
C ASN A 180 -0.95 18.17 17.29
N PHE A 181 -1.24 17.58 16.13
CA PHE A 181 -1.35 16.14 15.96
C PHE A 181 0.00 15.45 16.25
N ASP A 182 1.10 16.00 15.74
CA ASP A 182 2.49 15.58 16.05
C ASP A 182 2.74 15.52 17.55
N LYS A 183 2.42 16.61 18.26
CA LYS A 183 2.58 16.66 19.71
C LYS A 183 1.75 15.59 20.43
N GLU A 184 0.55 15.28 19.95
CA GLU A 184 -0.26 14.21 20.53
C GLU A 184 0.35 12.82 20.27
N LEU A 185 0.96 12.59 19.10
CA LEU A 185 1.70 11.36 18.82
C LEU A 185 2.93 11.21 19.74
N GLU A 186 3.69 12.29 19.96
CA GLU A 186 4.85 12.31 20.87
C GLU A 186 4.43 12.10 22.34
N ASN A 187 3.43 12.83 22.80
CA ASN A 187 2.99 12.83 24.20
C ASN A 187 2.44 11.48 24.66
N ALA A 188 1.89 10.71 23.75
CA ALA A 188 1.19 9.50 24.10
C ALA A 188 2.12 8.28 24.32
N ARG A 189 3.46 8.48 24.31
CA ARG A 189 4.48 7.45 24.57
C ARG A 189 4.23 6.16 23.80
N TYR A 190 3.70 6.28 22.59
CA TYR A 190 3.46 5.11 21.75
C TYR A 190 4.77 4.43 21.33
N GLY A 191 5.93 5.08 21.44
CA GLY A 191 7.20 4.52 20.98
C GLY A 191 7.14 4.27 19.47
N LEU A 192 6.63 5.26 18.74
CA LEU A 192 6.60 5.26 17.28
C LEU A 192 7.96 5.70 16.75
N ASP A 193 8.42 5.04 15.70
CA ASP A 193 9.63 5.41 15.01
C ASP A 193 9.40 6.67 14.15
N ALA A 194 10.46 7.39 13.81
CA ALA A 194 10.34 8.65 13.10
C ALA A 194 9.60 8.51 11.75
N HIS A 195 9.86 7.41 11.02
CA HIS A 195 9.18 7.13 9.75
C HIS A 195 7.69 6.81 9.94
N GLU A 196 7.31 6.14 11.03
CA GLU A 196 5.91 5.86 11.36
C GLU A 196 5.15 7.16 11.66
N GLN A 197 5.73 8.03 12.49
CA GLN A 197 5.14 9.33 12.82
C GLN A 197 4.95 10.19 11.56
N LEU A 198 5.99 10.25 10.71
CA LEU A 198 5.93 10.96 9.45
C LEU A 198 4.85 10.40 8.52
N LEU A 199 4.73 9.08 8.39
CA LEU A 199 3.70 8.43 7.59
C LEU A 199 2.29 8.77 8.08
N LEU A 200 2.06 8.73 9.40
CA LEU A 200 0.77 9.10 9.98
C LEU A 200 0.41 10.56 9.66
N ASN A 201 1.38 11.49 9.70
CA ASN A 201 1.14 12.88 9.30
C ASN A 201 0.78 13.04 7.82
N LEU A 202 1.47 12.32 6.94
CA LEU A 202 1.17 12.33 5.51
C LEU A 202 -0.24 11.81 5.24
N ILE A 203 -0.66 10.76 5.96
CA ILE A 203 -2.03 10.23 5.93
C ILE A 203 -3.04 11.30 6.37
N ILE A 204 -2.82 11.96 7.51
CA ILE A 204 -3.71 13.03 8.00
C ILE A 204 -3.79 14.18 6.99
N LYS A 205 -2.64 14.64 6.48
CA LYS A 205 -2.57 15.74 5.52
C LYS A 205 -3.38 15.41 4.26
N ALA A 206 -3.13 14.26 3.66
CA ALA A 206 -3.84 13.80 2.47
C ALA A 206 -5.34 13.62 2.68
N LYS A 207 -5.74 13.10 3.84
CA LYS A 207 -7.15 12.86 4.15
C LYS A 207 -7.93 14.16 4.38
N LEU A 208 -7.35 15.11 5.11
CA LEU A 208 -8.06 16.33 5.53
C LEU A 208 -7.88 17.51 4.57
N TRP A 209 -6.75 17.59 3.87
CA TRP A 209 -6.43 18.65 2.91
C TRP A 209 -5.86 18.09 1.61
N PRO A 210 -6.62 17.27 0.85
CA PRO A 210 -6.14 16.68 -0.39
C PRO A 210 -5.63 17.71 -1.41
N SER A 211 -6.22 18.91 -1.45
CA SER A 211 -5.77 20.02 -2.32
C SER A 211 -4.46 20.70 -1.88
N LYS A 212 -3.96 20.38 -0.69
CA LYS A 212 -2.68 20.87 -0.15
C LYS A 212 -1.62 19.77 -0.08
N THR A 213 -1.98 18.54 -0.46
CA THR A 213 -1.05 17.43 -0.56
C THR A 213 -0.36 17.47 -1.92
N THR A 214 0.96 17.45 -1.88
CA THR A 214 1.84 17.56 -3.04
C THR A 214 2.31 16.19 -3.51
N MET A 215 2.84 16.12 -4.73
CA MET A 215 3.49 14.92 -5.23
C MET A 215 4.67 14.48 -4.33
N ALA A 216 5.41 15.42 -3.75
CA ALA A 216 6.51 15.14 -2.83
C ALA A 216 6.02 14.42 -1.55
N ASP A 217 4.85 14.80 -1.02
CA ASP A 217 4.24 14.11 0.11
C ASP A 217 3.94 12.63 -0.23
N TYR A 218 3.43 12.38 -1.45
CA TYR A 218 3.17 11.02 -1.89
C TYR A 218 4.45 10.24 -2.17
N LEU A 219 5.47 10.85 -2.78
CA LEU A 219 6.76 10.19 -2.97
C LEU A 219 7.37 9.76 -1.64
N LEU A 220 7.27 10.61 -0.62
CA LEU A 220 7.76 10.31 0.72
C LEU A 220 6.96 9.19 1.39
N ALA A 221 5.63 9.22 1.31
CA ALA A 221 4.79 8.15 1.81
C ALA A 221 5.08 6.81 1.12
N GLY A 222 5.20 6.83 -0.22
CA GLY A 222 5.52 5.64 -1.01
C GLY A 222 6.89 5.06 -0.64
N TRP A 223 7.90 5.92 -0.43
CA TRP A 223 9.22 5.47 0.02
C TRP A 223 9.19 4.83 1.40
N ILE A 224 8.50 5.43 2.38
CA ILE A 224 8.36 4.85 3.73
C ILE A 224 7.69 3.47 3.63
N VAL A 225 6.59 3.37 2.89
CA VAL A 225 5.84 2.13 2.73
C VAL A 225 6.68 1.08 2.01
N GLN A 226 7.44 1.45 0.97
CA GLN A 226 8.32 0.51 0.27
C GLN A 226 9.41 -0.07 1.20
N GLN A 227 10.01 0.76 2.05
CA GLN A 227 11.16 0.37 2.89
C GLN A 227 10.79 -0.26 4.22
N HIS A 228 9.54 -0.13 4.68
CA HIS A 228 9.13 -0.49 6.04
C HIS A 228 7.77 -1.21 6.09
N LEU A 229 7.28 -1.80 5.00
CA LEU A 229 5.95 -2.41 4.97
C LEU A 229 5.77 -3.54 5.98
N LEU A 230 6.76 -4.42 6.11
CA LEU A 230 6.75 -5.51 7.08
C LEU A 230 6.71 -4.94 8.50
N GLY A 231 7.56 -3.96 8.80
CA GLY A 231 7.57 -3.29 10.12
C GLY A 231 6.23 -2.63 10.45
N LEU A 232 5.65 -1.91 9.48
CA LEU A 232 4.33 -1.31 9.59
C LEU A 232 3.23 -2.37 9.77
N SER A 233 3.34 -3.51 9.09
CA SER A 233 2.38 -4.62 9.18
C SER A 233 2.36 -5.23 10.57
N LEU A 234 3.54 -5.55 11.10
CA LEU A 234 3.71 -6.10 12.45
C LEU A 234 3.21 -5.15 13.54
N ARG A 235 3.19 -3.85 13.26
CA ARG A 235 2.76 -2.79 14.19
C ARG A 235 1.42 -2.15 13.82
N SER A 236 0.68 -2.75 12.89
CA SER A 236 -0.55 -2.18 12.33
C SER A 236 -1.56 -1.76 13.41
N ASP A 237 -1.87 -2.64 14.37
CA ASP A 237 -2.82 -2.36 15.45
C ASP A 237 -2.39 -1.20 16.33
N LYS A 238 -1.09 -1.08 16.57
CA LYS A 238 -0.48 -0.01 17.35
C LYS A 238 -0.59 1.32 16.59
N LEU A 239 -0.31 1.31 15.29
CA LEU A 239 -0.45 2.49 14.42
C LEU A 239 -1.91 2.96 14.34
N ALA A 240 -2.85 2.03 14.17
CA ALA A 240 -4.29 2.30 14.19
C ALA A 240 -4.72 2.96 15.51
N LYS A 241 -4.38 2.37 16.66
CA LYS A 241 -4.71 2.98 17.96
C LYS A 241 -4.07 4.36 18.16
N SER A 242 -2.84 4.54 17.67
CA SER A 242 -2.12 5.81 17.80
C SER A 242 -2.80 6.93 17.00
N ILE A 243 -3.20 6.65 15.74
CA ILE A 243 -3.90 7.63 14.92
C ILE A 243 -5.27 7.97 15.54
N GLU A 244 -5.99 6.98 16.05
CA GLU A 244 -7.31 7.19 16.63
C GLU A 244 -7.26 8.12 17.85
N ILE A 245 -6.38 7.82 18.81
CA ILE A 245 -6.26 8.61 20.03
C ILE A 245 -5.73 10.01 19.72
N ALA A 246 -4.73 10.14 18.84
CA ALA A 246 -4.19 11.45 18.47
C ALA A 246 -5.25 12.32 17.78
N LEU A 247 -6.09 11.75 16.90
CA LEU A 247 -7.21 12.44 16.28
C LEU A 247 -8.24 12.94 17.29
N GLU A 248 -8.61 12.11 18.26
CA GLU A 248 -9.55 12.49 19.31
C GLU A 248 -9.00 13.62 20.19
N ARG A 249 -7.74 13.50 20.64
CA ARG A 249 -7.13 14.50 21.52
C ARG A 249 -6.90 15.82 20.82
N THR A 250 -6.46 15.81 19.55
CA THR A 250 -6.28 17.02 18.74
C THR A 250 -7.58 17.85 18.66
N GLN A 251 -8.76 17.19 18.61
CA GLN A 251 -10.05 17.88 18.62
C GLN A 251 -10.38 18.55 19.96
N THR A 252 -9.88 18.02 21.07
CA THR A 252 -10.16 18.49 22.45
C THR A 252 -9.26 19.62 22.93
N ILE A 253 -8.12 19.90 22.26
CA ILE A 253 -7.18 20.97 22.66
C ILE A 253 -7.87 22.35 22.72
N ASN A 254 -8.83 22.63 21.83
CA ASN A 254 -9.58 23.89 21.88
C ASN A 254 -10.63 23.96 23.01
N LYS A 255 -11.00 22.83 23.64
CA LYS A 255 -11.90 22.83 24.82
C LYS A 255 -11.15 23.10 26.12
N ARG A 256 -9.85 22.78 26.19
CA ARG A 256 -9.03 22.98 27.41
C ARG A 256 -8.62 24.43 27.68
N ARG A 257 -8.85 25.36 26.74
CA ARG A 257 -8.58 26.80 26.93
C ARG A 257 -9.71 27.57 27.62
N GLY A 258 -10.77 26.87 28.08
CA GLY A 258 -11.83 27.44 28.93
C GLY A 258 -11.57 27.19 30.40
N GLY A 259 -10.49 27.74 30.97
CA GLY A 259 -10.37 27.88 32.42
C GLY A 259 -11.34 28.96 32.94
N PRO A 260 -11.71 28.95 34.23
CA PRO A 260 -12.59 29.98 34.78
C PRO A 260 -11.96 31.35 34.54
N LYS A 261 -12.74 32.30 34.02
CA LYS A 261 -12.35 33.70 34.10
C LYS A 261 -12.45 34.08 35.58
N LEU A 262 -11.30 34.26 36.22
CA LEU A 262 -11.19 34.98 37.49
C LEU A 262 -11.60 36.43 37.28
#